data_AF-A0A7T4EGQ7-F1
#
_entry.id   AF-A0A7T4EGQ7-F1
#
_cell.length_a   1.000
_cell.length_b   1.000
_cell.length_c   1.000
_cell.angle_alpha   90.00
_cell.angle_beta   90.00
_cell.angle_gamma   90.00
#
_symmetry.space_group_name_H-M   'P 1'
#
loop_
_entity.id
_entity.type
_entity.pdbx_description
1 polymer ?
#
loop_
_entity_poly.entity_id
_entity_poly.type
_entity_poly.pdbx_seq_one_letter_code
_entity_poly.pdbx_strand_id
1 'polypeptide(L)'
;MTRFSAFDPENPNWLVPRRVGVGWDLNLGKLAVKAGLIRPDDSLPDLQEHIPAPVSKALTYAPLAGAGLIAVVGHFVGMRDGKLPTHWGFDLRPDRLTAARPAAAVPVLVTLGFTAFTLVEAYRHKSIDASLSAQTLGLQAFSLATLAELARYTEGDDSPAWGIGLGILAMPVTALGVLVGTVNSALNNIEFE
;
A
#
# COMPACT_ATOMS: atom_id res chain seq x y z
N MET A 1 21.39 10.13 -12.02
CA MET A 1 20.78 8.78 -12.06
C MET A 1 19.28 8.97 -12.16
N THR A 2 18.65 8.61 -13.28
CA THR A 2 17.19 8.72 -13.47
C THR A 2 16.48 7.82 -12.46
N ARG A 3 15.95 8.43 -11.38
CA ARG A 3 15.16 7.73 -10.37
C ARG A 3 13.80 7.41 -10.99
N PHE A 4 13.66 6.23 -11.56
CA PHE A 4 12.34 5.65 -11.81
C PHE A 4 11.59 5.67 -10.48
N SER A 5 10.59 6.52 -10.30
CA SER A 5 9.87 6.70 -9.04
C SER A 5 8.39 6.60 -9.35
N ALA A 6 7.65 5.75 -8.61
CA ALA A 6 6.19 5.74 -8.71
C ALA A 6 5.58 7.10 -8.30
N PHE A 7 6.37 7.97 -7.65
CA PHE A 7 6.02 9.36 -7.36
C PHE A 7 7.04 10.30 -8.00
N ASP A 8 6.68 10.86 -9.15
CA ASP A 8 7.51 11.79 -9.92
C ASP A 8 6.60 12.90 -10.51
N PRO A 9 6.36 13.99 -9.74
CA PRO A 9 5.42 15.05 -10.12
C PRO A 9 5.81 15.82 -11.39
N GLU A 10 7.11 15.94 -11.66
CA GLU A 10 7.64 16.62 -12.84
C GLU A 10 7.46 15.80 -14.12
N ASN A 11 7.40 14.48 -13.99
CA ASN A 11 7.34 13.58 -15.14
C ASN A 11 5.95 13.59 -15.78
N PRO A 12 5.84 14.00 -17.06
CA PRO A 12 4.55 14.13 -17.73
C PRO A 12 3.93 12.79 -18.12
N ASN A 13 4.57 11.65 -17.85
CA ASN A 13 4.05 10.32 -18.22
C ASN A 13 3.13 9.74 -17.14
N TRP A 14 2.04 9.10 -17.59
CA TRP A 14 1.11 8.39 -16.70
C TRP A 14 1.69 7.10 -16.14
N LEU A 15 2.52 6.43 -16.95
CA LEU A 15 3.14 5.17 -16.60
C LEU A 15 4.64 5.38 -16.53
N VAL A 16 5.24 4.91 -15.44
CA VAL A 16 6.69 4.90 -15.23
C VAL A 16 7.18 3.47 -15.08
N PRO A 17 8.36 3.12 -15.60
CA PRO A 17 8.92 1.78 -15.41
C PRO A 17 9.03 1.44 -13.92
N ARG A 18 8.70 0.20 -13.55
CA ARG A 18 8.82 -0.26 -12.15
C ARG A 18 10.25 -0.10 -11.65
N ARG A 19 10.41 0.33 -10.39
CA ARG A 19 11.71 0.30 -9.68
C ARG A 19 12.24 -1.13 -9.54
N VAL A 20 11.33 -2.07 -9.30
CA VAL A 20 11.63 -3.48 -9.00
C VAL A 20 10.76 -4.37 -9.87
N GLY A 21 11.40 -5.32 -10.55
CA GLY A 21 10.72 -6.27 -11.44
C GLY A 21 10.44 -5.71 -12.84
N VAL A 22 9.53 -6.37 -13.56
CA VAL A 22 9.16 -6.03 -14.94
C VAL A 22 7.77 -5.40 -14.96
N GLY A 23 7.61 -4.32 -15.74
CA GLY A 23 6.32 -3.69 -15.99
C GLY A 23 6.33 -2.19 -15.67
N TRP A 24 5.13 -1.65 -15.48
CA TRP A 24 4.89 -0.23 -15.28
C TRP A 24 4.12 0.02 -13.99
N ASP A 25 4.43 1.13 -13.33
CA ASP A 25 3.68 1.72 -12.22
C ASP A 25 2.92 2.95 -12.70
N LEU A 26 1.78 3.22 -12.08
CA LEU A 26 1.08 4.50 -12.25
C LEU A 26 1.90 5.60 -11.57
N ASN A 27 2.18 6.69 -12.29
CA ASN A 27 2.82 7.86 -11.71
C ASN A 27 1.82 8.60 -10.78
N LEU A 28 1.96 8.35 -9.49
CA LEU A 28 1.15 8.98 -8.44
C LEU A 28 1.46 10.47 -8.29
N GLY A 29 2.67 10.91 -8.64
CA GLY A 29 3.05 12.34 -8.64
C GLY A 29 2.25 13.11 -9.68
N LYS A 30 2.23 12.61 -10.93
CA LYS A 30 1.37 13.18 -11.99
C LYS A 30 -0.11 13.18 -11.62
N LEU A 31 -0.58 12.09 -11.00
CA LEU A 31 -1.97 12.01 -10.53
C LEU A 31 -2.26 13.09 -9.48
N ALA A 32 -1.37 13.29 -8.51
CA ALA A 32 -1.50 14.32 -7.47
C ALA A 32 -1.53 15.73 -8.06
N VAL A 33 -0.63 16.03 -9.01
CA VAL A 33 -0.58 17.31 -9.72
C VAL A 33 -1.89 17.56 -10.48
N LYS A 34 -2.37 16.57 -11.24
CA LYS A 34 -3.62 16.71 -12.00
C LYS A 34 -4.84 16.86 -11.08
N ALA A 35 -4.81 16.25 -9.90
CA ALA A 35 -5.83 16.42 -8.87
C ALA A 35 -5.72 17.75 -8.10
N GLY A 36 -4.70 18.58 -8.37
CA GLY A 36 -4.47 19.85 -7.68
C GLY A 36 -4.00 19.68 -6.24
N LEU A 37 -3.45 18.52 -5.88
CA LEU A 37 -3.05 18.21 -4.50
C LEU A 37 -1.62 18.69 -4.17
N ILE A 38 -0.76 18.79 -5.18
CA ILE A 38 0.63 19.26 -5.09
C ILE A 38 1.01 20.01 -6.37
N ARG A 39 2.11 20.75 -6.35
CA ARG A 39 2.69 21.38 -7.54
C ARG A 39 3.68 20.44 -8.26
N PRO A 40 3.94 20.66 -9.57
CA PRO A 40 4.89 19.84 -10.32
C PRO A 40 6.32 19.86 -9.76
N ASP A 41 6.72 20.95 -9.10
CA ASP A 41 8.03 21.16 -8.49
C ASP A 41 8.16 20.57 -7.07
N ASP A 42 7.08 20.00 -6.50
CA ASP A 42 7.07 19.43 -5.16
C ASP A 42 7.61 17.98 -5.16
N SER A 43 8.87 17.81 -5.56
CA SER A 43 9.53 16.51 -5.68
C SER A 43 9.98 15.97 -4.31
N LEU A 44 9.68 14.69 -4.01
CA LEU A 44 10.11 14.07 -2.74
C LEU A 44 11.64 14.00 -2.55
N PRO A 45 12.47 13.73 -3.58
CA PRO A 45 13.92 13.82 -3.45
C PRO A 45 14.40 15.16 -2.92
N ASP A 46 13.81 16.27 -3.37
CA ASP A 46 14.22 17.62 -2.98
C ASP A 46 13.69 17.99 -1.59
N LEU A 47 12.50 17.49 -1.25
CA LEU A 47 11.88 17.69 0.05
C LEU A 47 12.38 16.74 1.14
N GLN A 48 13.23 15.76 0.79
CA GLN A 48 13.61 14.66 1.69
C GLN A 48 14.27 15.15 2.99
N GLU A 49 15.09 16.20 2.91
CA GLU A 49 15.79 16.78 4.06
C GLU A 49 14.86 17.55 5.00
N HIS A 50 13.70 17.98 4.49
CA HIS A 50 12.72 18.78 5.22
C HIS A 50 11.55 17.95 5.76
N ILE A 51 11.56 16.62 5.58
CA ILE A 51 10.53 15.74 6.15
C ILE A 51 10.66 15.74 7.68
N PRO A 52 9.62 16.15 8.43
CA PRO A 52 9.69 16.19 9.89
C PRO A 52 9.98 14.82 10.49
N ALA A 53 10.76 14.81 11.58
CA ALA A 53 11.10 13.57 12.29
C ALA A 53 9.88 12.70 12.69
N PRO A 54 8.72 13.26 13.10
CA PRO A 54 7.51 12.46 13.35
C PRO A 54 6.99 11.72 12.10
N VAL A 55 6.99 12.38 10.93
CA VAL A 55 6.55 11.78 9.67
C VAL A 55 7.52 10.70 9.22
N SER A 56 8.82 10.96 9.31
CA SER A 56 9.87 9.97 9.06
C SER A 56 9.70 8.72 9.95
N LYS A 57 9.43 8.91 11.25
CA LYS A 57 9.11 7.79 12.15
C LYS A 57 7.84 7.05 11.73
N ALA A 58 6.77 7.76 11.36
CA ALA A 58 5.54 7.15 10.90
C ALA A 58 5.76 6.30 9.64
N LEU A 59 6.49 6.81 8.64
CA LEU A 59 6.82 6.08 7.42
C LEU A 59 7.68 4.83 7.68
N THR A 60 8.44 4.80 8.77
CA THR A 60 9.22 3.64 9.21
C THR A 60 8.36 2.58 9.89
N TYR A 61 7.56 3.01 10.87
CA TYR A 61 6.87 2.08 11.77
C TYR A 61 5.45 1.72 11.34
N ALA A 62 4.79 2.52 10.51
CA ALA A 62 3.44 2.23 10.05
C ALA A 62 3.36 0.91 9.25
N PRO A 63 4.29 0.60 8.30
CA PRO A 63 4.30 -0.72 7.66
C PRO A 63 4.47 -1.87 8.65
N LEU A 64 5.30 -1.72 9.69
CA LEU A 64 5.46 -2.73 10.73
C LEU A 64 4.16 -2.94 11.52
N ALA A 65 3.51 -1.85 11.93
CA ALA A 65 2.25 -1.90 12.65
C ALA A 65 1.13 -2.53 11.81
N GLY A 66 1.02 -2.15 10.54
CA GLY A 66 0.06 -2.73 9.60
C GLY A 66 0.28 -4.21 9.37
N ALA A 67 1.54 -4.66 9.25
CA ALA A 67 1.87 -6.08 9.14
C ALA A 67 1.47 -6.87 10.39
N GLY A 68 1.72 -6.32 11.58
CA GLY A 68 1.29 -6.91 12.84
C GLY A 68 -0.23 -7.07 12.93
N LEU A 69 -0.98 -6.01 12.58
CA LEU A 69 -2.44 -6.05 12.53
C LEU A 69 -2.95 -7.13 11.56
N ILE A 70 -2.42 -7.17 10.34
CA ILE A 70 -2.81 -8.15 9.31
C ILE A 70 -2.51 -9.57 9.77
N ALA A 71 -1.37 -9.81 10.41
CA ALA A 71 -1.03 -11.13 10.95
C ALA A 71 -2.04 -11.58 12.02
N VAL A 72 -2.43 -10.68 12.93
CA VAL A 72 -3.44 -10.97 13.97
C VAL A 72 -4.79 -11.26 13.34
N VAL A 73 -5.27 -10.42 12.42
CA VAL A 73 -6.56 -10.63 11.74
C VAL A 73 -6.55 -11.93 10.93
N GLY A 74 -5.49 -12.16 10.15
CA GLY A 74 -5.34 -13.37 9.35
C GLY A 74 -5.26 -14.64 10.18
N HIS A 75 -4.67 -14.58 11.37
CA HIS A 75 -4.68 -15.69 12.32
C HIS A 75 -6.10 -16.06 12.75
N PHE A 76 -6.91 -15.09 13.18
CA PHE A 76 -8.29 -15.35 13.60
C PHE A 76 -9.18 -15.82 12.45
N VAL A 77 -9.05 -15.24 11.26
CA VAL A 77 -9.76 -15.71 10.05
C VAL A 77 -9.35 -17.13 9.69
N GLY A 78 -8.05 -17.46 9.75
CA GLY A 78 -7.52 -18.78 9.44
C GLY A 78 -7.86 -19.86 10.48
N MET A 79 -8.22 -19.48 11.70
CA MET A 79 -8.70 -20.39 12.75
C MET A 79 -10.17 -20.81 12.58
N ARG A 80 -10.94 -20.15 11.70
CA ARG A 80 -12.33 -20.52 11.45
C ARG A 80 -12.40 -21.87 10.73
N ASP A 81 -13.39 -22.67 11.10
CA ASP A 81 -13.65 -23.94 10.43
C ASP A 81 -14.34 -23.73 9.08
N GLY A 82 -14.02 -24.59 8.12
CA GLY A 82 -14.65 -24.58 6.79
C GLY A 82 -13.74 -24.12 5.66
N LYS A 83 -14.37 -23.74 4.55
CA LYS A 83 -13.68 -23.30 3.34
C LYS A 83 -13.93 -21.82 3.07
N LEU A 84 -12.86 -21.12 2.74
CA LEU A 84 -12.85 -19.70 2.41
C LEU A 84 -12.59 -19.48 0.92
N PRO A 85 -13.11 -18.38 0.36
CA PRO A 85 -12.85 -18.04 -1.03
C PRO A 85 -11.39 -17.64 -1.26
N THR A 86 -10.85 -18.08 -2.39
CA THR A 86 -9.51 -17.68 -2.88
C THR A 86 -9.51 -17.18 -4.30
N HIS A 87 -10.65 -17.29 -4.99
CA HIS A 87 -10.87 -16.68 -6.28
C HIS A 87 -12.32 -16.18 -6.34
N TRP A 88 -12.48 -15.07 -7.04
CA TRP A 88 -13.75 -14.41 -7.26
C TRP A 88 -13.92 -14.23 -8.77
N GLY A 89 -15.12 -14.53 -9.26
CA GLY A 89 -15.50 -14.29 -10.64
C GLY A 89 -15.60 -12.79 -10.97
N PHE A 90 -15.90 -12.47 -12.23
CA PHE A 90 -16.11 -11.09 -12.67
C PHE A 90 -17.31 -10.41 -12.01
N ASP A 91 -18.26 -11.18 -11.49
CA ASP A 91 -19.40 -10.71 -10.70
C ASP A 91 -19.06 -10.52 -9.21
N LEU A 92 -17.78 -10.65 -8.84
CA LEU A 92 -17.26 -10.60 -7.48
C LEU A 92 -17.86 -11.67 -6.56
N ARG A 93 -18.45 -12.73 -7.10
CA ARG A 93 -18.89 -13.88 -6.31
C ARG A 93 -17.78 -14.92 -6.23
N PRO A 94 -17.68 -15.65 -5.10
CA PRO A 94 -16.67 -16.67 -4.93
C PRO A 94 -16.95 -17.87 -5.83
N ASP A 95 -15.95 -18.29 -6.61
CA ASP A 95 -16.03 -19.46 -7.50
C ASP A 95 -15.04 -20.57 -7.12
N ARG A 96 -14.06 -20.26 -6.26
CA ARG A 96 -13.09 -21.21 -5.73
C ARG A 96 -12.93 -21.07 -4.23
N LEU A 97 -13.08 -22.19 -3.54
CA LEU A 97 -12.93 -22.28 -2.09
C LEU A 97 -11.75 -23.19 -1.72
N THR A 98 -11.03 -22.83 -0.65
CA THR A 98 -9.98 -23.67 -0.05
C THR A 98 -10.10 -23.65 1.48
N ALA A 99 -9.32 -24.46 2.20
CA ALA A 99 -9.32 -24.44 3.65
C ALA A 99 -8.99 -23.03 4.22
N ALA A 100 -9.57 -22.68 5.37
CA ALA A 100 -9.44 -21.33 5.93
C ALA A 100 -7.98 -20.88 6.15
N ARG A 101 -7.15 -21.76 6.71
CA ARG A 101 -5.73 -21.47 6.98
C ARG A 101 -4.95 -21.01 5.74
N PRO A 102 -4.87 -21.79 4.65
CA PRO A 102 -4.14 -21.35 3.46
C PRO A 102 -4.77 -20.11 2.79
N ALA A 103 -6.10 -19.94 2.84
CA ALA A 103 -6.74 -18.74 2.30
C ALA A 103 -6.31 -17.46 3.05
N ALA A 104 -6.33 -17.49 4.38
CA ALA A 104 -5.93 -16.35 5.21
C ALA A 104 -4.41 -16.14 5.22
N ALA A 105 -3.61 -17.18 4.99
CA ALA A 105 -2.15 -17.08 4.97
C ALA A 105 -1.62 -16.23 3.80
N VAL A 106 -2.30 -16.24 2.64
CA VAL A 106 -1.84 -15.50 1.45
C VAL A 106 -1.67 -14.00 1.71
N PRO A 107 -2.71 -13.24 2.13
CA PRO A 107 -2.56 -11.80 2.39
C PRO A 107 -1.55 -11.49 3.51
N VAL A 108 -1.44 -12.38 4.51
CA VAL A 108 -0.45 -12.25 5.59
C VAL A 108 0.97 -12.38 5.06
N LEU A 109 1.27 -13.44 4.30
CA LEU A 109 2.61 -13.69 3.77
C LEU A 109 3.03 -12.61 2.76
N VAL A 110 2.11 -12.17 1.89
CA VAL A 110 2.35 -11.06 0.95
C VAL A 110 2.70 -9.78 1.71
N THR A 111 1.93 -9.45 2.75
CA THR A 111 2.18 -8.28 3.60
C THR A 111 3.52 -8.36 4.31
N LEU A 112 3.84 -9.50 4.93
CA LEU A 112 5.11 -9.69 5.64
C LEU A 112 6.29 -9.58 4.69
N GLY A 113 6.20 -10.19 3.50
CA GLY A 113 7.24 -10.11 2.47
C GLY A 113 7.54 -8.68 2.04
N PHE A 114 6.51 -7.89 1.72
CA PHE A 114 6.68 -6.49 1.32
C PHE A 114 7.15 -5.59 2.45
N THR A 115 6.69 -5.83 3.67
CA THR A 115 7.15 -5.09 4.85
C THR A 115 8.63 -5.36 5.12
N ALA A 116 9.05 -6.64 5.06
CA ALA A 116 10.45 -7.02 5.17
C ALA A 116 11.30 -6.38 4.07
N PHE A 117 10.82 -6.42 2.82
CA PHE A 117 11.49 -5.76 1.70
C PHE A 117 11.68 -4.25 1.94
N THR A 118 10.63 -3.56 2.40
CA THR A 118 10.68 -2.12 2.73
C THR A 118 11.74 -1.81 3.78
N LEU A 119 11.82 -2.62 4.83
CA LEU A 119 12.80 -2.44 5.91
C LEU A 119 14.23 -2.76 5.45
N VAL A 120 14.40 -3.79 4.62
CA VAL A 120 15.71 -4.14 4.03
C VAL A 120 16.22 -3.00 3.15
N GLU A 121 15.37 -2.40 2.32
CA GLU A 121 15.74 -1.25 1.51
C GLU A 121 16.08 -0.02 2.36
N ALA A 122 15.27 0.26 3.40
CA ALA A 122 15.57 1.34 4.33
C ALA A 122 16.92 1.14 5.05
N TYR A 123 17.23 -0.11 5.43
CA TYR A 123 18.51 -0.47 6.05
C TYR A 123 19.68 -0.33 5.07
N ARG A 124 19.54 -0.82 3.84
CA ARG A 124 20.58 -0.76 2.79
C ARG A 124 20.93 0.68 2.41
N HIS A 125 19.92 1.53 2.29
CA HIS A 125 20.09 2.92 1.85
C HIS A 125 20.24 3.92 3.00
N LYS A 126 20.22 3.46 4.25
CA LYS A 126 20.28 4.30 5.48
C LYS A 126 19.31 5.49 5.45
N SER A 127 18.20 5.34 4.73
CA SER A 127 17.21 6.38 4.48
C SER A 127 15.88 5.72 4.17
N ILE A 128 14.79 6.41 4.50
CA ILE A 128 13.44 5.90 4.25
C ILE A 128 13.03 6.31 2.84
N ASP A 129 12.56 5.36 2.06
CA ASP A 129 11.89 5.61 0.79
C ASP A 129 10.38 5.78 1.05
N ALA A 130 9.93 7.04 1.15
CA ALA A 130 8.52 7.36 1.40
C ALA A 130 7.59 6.71 0.35
N SER A 131 8.04 6.59 -0.90
CA SER A 131 7.29 5.93 -1.97
C SER A 131 7.11 4.44 -1.71
N LEU A 132 8.15 3.76 -1.23
CA LEU A 132 8.08 2.34 -0.89
C LEU A 132 7.19 2.10 0.33
N SER A 133 7.34 2.91 1.39
CA SER A 133 6.47 2.83 2.57
C SER A 133 5.00 3.06 2.21
N ALA A 134 4.70 4.06 1.38
CA ALA A 134 3.33 4.35 0.93
C ALA A 134 2.72 3.21 0.13
N GLN A 135 3.48 2.60 -0.79
CA GLN A 135 3.03 1.44 -1.56
C GLN A 135 2.77 0.21 -0.68
N THR A 136 3.65 -0.03 0.30
CA THR A 136 3.46 -1.11 1.28
C THR A 136 2.19 -0.89 2.12
N LEU A 137 1.92 0.34 2.56
CA LEU A 137 0.67 0.67 3.26
C LEU A 137 -0.56 0.49 2.35
N GLY A 138 -0.47 0.83 1.07
CA GLY A 138 -1.54 0.57 0.10
C GLY A 138 -1.84 -0.92 -0.06
N LEU A 139 -0.79 -1.75 -0.21
CA LEU A 139 -0.93 -3.21 -0.26
C LEU A 139 -1.52 -3.79 1.04
N GLN A 140 -1.15 -3.23 2.19
CA GLN A 140 -1.70 -3.62 3.49
C GLN A 140 -3.19 -3.27 3.60
N ALA A 141 -3.61 -2.11 3.09
CA ALA A 141 -5.03 -1.75 3.03
C ALA A 141 -5.84 -2.76 2.19
N PHE A 142 -5.30 -3.18 1.03
CA PHE A 142 -5.92 -4.23 0.22
C PHE A 142 -5.95 -5.59 0.93
N SER A 143 -4.87 -5.95 1.62
CA SER A 143 -4.78 -7.20 2.37
C SER A 143 -5.80 -7.25 3.52
N LEU A 144 -6.01 -6.13 4.21
CA LEU A 144 -7.06 -6.00 5.23
C LEU A 144 -8.45 -6.11 4.62
N ALA A 145 -8.72 -5.45 3.49
CA ALA A 145 -10.00 -5.57 2.80
C ALA A 145 -10.29 -7.02 2.37
N THR A 146 -9.27 -7.73 1.89
CA THR A 146 -9.37 -9.16 1.56
C THR A 146 -9.70 -9.99 2.80
N LEU A 147 -8.99 -9.80 3.90
CA LEU A 147 -9.26 -10.51 5.15
C LEU A 147 -10.65 -10.19 5.72
N ALA A 148 -11.14 -8.97 5.56
CA ALA A 148 -12.49 -8.59 5.95
C ALA A 148 -13.55 -9.33 5.13
N GLU A 149 -13.35 -9.48 3.81
CA GLU A 149 -14.24 -10.28 2.95
C GLU A 149 -14.21 -11.77 3.32
N LEU A 150 -13.03 -12.31 3.62
CA LEU A 150 -12.93 -13.68 4.15
C LEU A 150 -13.67 -13.86 5.47
N ALA A 151 -13.57 -12.87 6.37
CA ALA A 151 -14.27 -12.88 7.64
C ALA A 151 -15.79 -12.81 7.45
N ARG A 152 -16.29 -11.92 6.58
CA ARG A 152 -17.72 -11.83 6.23
C ARG A 152 -18.27 -13.13 5.68
N TYR A 153 -17.53 -13.78 4.77
CA TYR A 153 -17.97 -15.03 4.16
C TYR A 153 -18.23 -16.13 5.20
N THR A 154 -17.45 -16.19 6.27
CA THR A 154 -17.66 -17.20 7.33
C THR A 154 -18.90 -16.93 8.20
N GLU A 155 -19.44 -15.71 8.15
CA GLU A 155 -20.68 -15.35 8.82
C GLU A 155 -21.90 -15.73 7.96
N GLY A 156 -21.67 -16.36 6.81
CA GLY A 156 -22.72 -16.83 5.88
C GLY A 156 -23.13 -15.79 4.84
N ASP A 157 -22.39 -14.69 4.71
CA ASP A 157 -22.63 -13.66 3.70
C ASP A 157 -22.09 -14.10 2.33
N ASP A 158 -23.00 -14.35 1.39
CA ASP A 158 -22.71 -14.74 0.01
C ASP A 158 -22.83 -13.58 -1.00
N SER A 159 -22.91 -12.34 -0.49
CA SER A 159 -22.95 -11.14 -1.30
C SER A 159 -21.69 -10.98 -2.17
N PRO A 160 -21.78 -10.23 -3.28
CA PRO A 160 -20.59 -9.86 -4.05
C PRO A 160 -19.54 -9.18 -3.15
N ALA A 161 -18.29 -9.66 -3.25
CA ALA A 161 -17.17 -9.23 -2.40
C ALA A 161 -16.62 -7.88 -2.84
N TRP A 162 -17.45 -6.83 -2.68
CA TRP A 162 -17.10 -5.46 -3.05
C TRP A 162 -15.83 -4.96 -2.36
N GLY A 163 -15.47 -5.48 -1.19
CA GLY A 163 -14.20 -5.18 -0.51
C GLY A 163 -12.97 -5.60 -1.30
N ILE A 164 -13.04 -6.64 -2.15
CA ILE A 164 -11.94 -6.97 -3.07
C ILE A 164 -11.81 -5.89 -4.14
N GLY A 165 -12.93 -5.52 -4.79
CA GLY A 165 -12.94 -4.49 -5.84
C GLY A 165 -12.51 -3.11 -5.31
N LEU A 166 -13.09 -2.68 -4.19
CA LEU A 166 -12.71 -1.43 -3.51
C LEU A 166 -11.30 -1.48 -2.95
N GLY A 167 -10.84 -2.65 -2.50
CA GLY A 167 -9.50 -2.84 -1.98
C GLY A 167 -8.42 -2.65 -3.06
N ILE A 168 -8.68 -3.03 -4.31
CA ILE A 168 -7.77 -2.74 -5.44
C ILE A 168 -7.58 -1.23 -5.61
N LEU A 169 -8.66 -0.45 -5.46
CA LEU A 169 -8.60 1.01 -5.51
C LEU A 169 -7.95 1.62 -4.26
N ALA A 170 -8.09 0.96 -3.10
CA ALA A 170 -7.47 1.40 -1.87
C ALA A 170 -5.93 1.44 -1.97
N MET A 171 -5.31 0.55 -2.76
CA MET A 171 -3.85 0.54 -2.92
C MET A 171 -3.29 1.89 -3.43
N PRO A 172 -3.65 2.38 -4.63
CA PRO A 172 -3.15 3.66 -5.12
C PRO A 172 -3.68 4.85 -4.31
N VAL A 173 -4.90 4.77 -3.76
CA VAL A 173 -5.49 5.88 -2.98
C VAL A 173 -4.74 6.07 -1.65
N THR A 174 -4.47 4.99 -0.92
CA THR A 174 -3.69 5.05 0.32
C THR A 174 -2.26 5.50 0.03
N ALA A 175 -1.62 4.96 -1.01
CA ALA A 175 -0.27 5.37 -1.38
C ALA A 175 -0.21 6.87 -1.74
N LEU A 176 -1.15 7.34 -2.56
CA LEU A 176 -1.28 8.76 -2.92
C LEU A 176 -1.47 9.64 -1.69
N GLY A 177 -2.38 9.27 -0.79
CA GLY A 177 -2.65 10.04 0.43
C GLY A 177 -1.43 10.16 1.35
N VAL A 178 -0.69 9.07 1.53
CA VAL A 178 0.56 9.06 2.32
C VAL A 178 1.61 9.97 1.67
N LEU A 179 1.76 9.92 0.34
CA LEU A 179 2.76 10.70 -0.37
C LEU A 179 2.45 12.20 -0.38
N VAL A 180 1.21 12.56 -0.69
CA VAL A 180 0.73 13.96 -0.63
C VAL A 180 0.84 14.49 0.79
N GLY A 181 0.45 13.71 1.80
CA GLY A 181 0.60 14.10 3.20
C GLY A 181 2.06 14.31 3.60
N THR A 182 2.97 13.48 3.08
CA THR A 182 4.42 13.63 3.32
C THR A 182 4.95 14.90 2.69
N VAL A 183 4.60 15.18 1.43
CA VAL A 183 4.99 16.41 0.70
C VAL A 183 4.49 17.65 1.45
N ASN A 184 3.20 17.70 1.76
CA ASN A 184 2.62 18.85 2.47
C ASN A 184 3.25 19.05 3.84
N SER A 185 3.58 17.97 4.55
CA SER A 185 4.26 18.08 5.83
C SER A 185 5.71 18.58 5.71
N ALA A 186 6.41 18.25 4.62
CA ALA A 186 7.76 18.73 4.38
C ALA A 186 7.76 20.22 3.98
N LEU A 187 6.84 20.61 3.09
CA LEU A 187 6.68 22.02 2.68
C LEU A 187 6.37 22.93 3.88
N ASN A 188 5.43 22.51 4.74
CA ASN A 188 5.12 23.26 5.94
C ASN A 188 6.34 23.39 6.87
N ASN A 189 7.24 22.42 6.90
CA ASN A 189 8.44 22.49 7.76
C ASN A 189 9.46 23.51 7.26
N ILE A 190 9.54 23.75 5.95
CA ILE A 190 10.42 24.76 5.34
C ILE A 190 9.95 26.18 5.70
N GLU A 191 8.63 26.41 5.75
CA GLU A 191 8.08 27.74 6.07
C GLU A 191 8.34 28.20 7.51
N PHE A 192 8.75 27.29 8.41
CA PHE A 192 9.02 27.58 9.82
C PHE A 192 10.52 27.65 10.17
N GLU A 193 11.43 27.42 9.22
CA GLU A 193 12.90 27.61 9.37
C GLU A 193 13.36 28.99 8.90
#